data_AF-A0A4R4WAE9-F1
#
_entry.id   AF-A0A4R4WAE9-F1
#
_cell.length_a   1.000
_cell.length_b   1.000
_cell.length_c   1.000
_cell.angle_alpha   90.00
_cell.angle_beta   90.00
_cell.angle_gamma   90.00
#
_symmetry.space_group_name_H-M   'P 1'
#
loop_
_entity.id
_entity.type
_entity.pdbx_description
1 polymer ?
#
loop_
_entity_poly.entity_id
_entity_poly.type
_entity_poly.pdbx_seq_one_letter_code
_entity_poly.pdbx_strand_id
1 'polypeptide(L)'
;MQVGLWFLARATALAAAQEGVRIARSQDAPLRSGASTADRFATDVGDGLLDDVRVSVRAVGTDIEVQVSATVPSLVPGLSLSVQQQARGPRERFTTPQHPGERP
;
A
#
# COMPACT_ATOMS: atom_id res chain seq x y z
N MET A 1 -14.60 21.68 -2.78
CA MET A 1 -15.15 20.36 -2.38
C MET A 1 -14.50 19.16 -3.09
N GLN A 2 -13.58 19.32 -4.05
CA GLN A 2 -12.95 18.18 -4.76
C GLN A 2 -11.60 17.74 -4.16
N VAL A 3 -10.91 18.65 -3.47
CA VAL A 3 -9.70 18.34 -2.69
C VAL A 3 -9.98 17.31 -1.60
N GLY A 4 -11.19 17.31 -1.02
CA GLY A 4 -11.60 16.34 0.00
C GLY A 4 -11.70 14.91 -0.53
N LEU A 5 -12.32 14.73 -1.70
CA LEU A 5 -12.41 13.42 -2.39
C LEU A 5 -11.02 12.92 -2.80
N TRP A 6 -10.18 13.79 -3.36
CA TRP A 6 -8.81 13.43 -3.70
C TRP A 6 -7.98 13.04 -2.47
N PHE A 7 -8.12 13.79 -1.37
CA PHE A 7 -7.42 13.49 -0.12
C PHE A 7 -7.89 12.16 0.48
N LEU A 8 -9.20 11.90 0.45
CA LEU A 8 -9.76 10.63 0.89
C LEU A 8 -9.25 9.47 0.01
N ALA A 9 -9.29 9.62 -1.31
CA ALA A 9 -8.76 8.63 -2.25
C ALA A 9 -7.27 8.35 -2.00
N ARG A 10 -6.48 9.40 -1.75
CA ARG A 10 -5.06 9.27 -1.41
C ARG A 10 -4.87 8.54 -0.07
N ALA A 11 -5.67 8.86 0.95
CA ALA A 11 -5.62 8.21 2.24
C ALA A 11 -5.99 6.72 2.14
N THR A 12 -7.02 6.38 1.37
CA THR A 12 -7.42 4.99 1.09
C THR A 12 -6.33 4.22 0.35
N ALA A 13 -5.75 4.80 -0.70
CA ALA A 13 -4.64 4.18 -1.44
C ALA A 13 -3.41 3.94 -0.55
N LEU A 14 -3.12 4.88 0.36
CA LEU A 14 -2.02 4.73 1.32
C LEU A 14 -2.32 3.64 2.35
N ALA A 15 -3.55 3.56 2.87
CA ALA A 15 -3.98 2.52 3.80
C ALA A 15 -3.93 1.13 3.14
N ALA A 16 -4.41 1.01 1.90
CA ALA A 16 -4.30 -0.21 1.09
C ALA A 16 -2.84 -0.66 0.92
N ALA A 17 -1.94 0.27 0.59
CA ALA A 17 -0.52 -0.03 0.44
C ALA A 17 0.09 -0.53 1.76
N GLN A 18 -0.25 0.09 2.89
CA GLN A 18 0.21 -0.34 4.22
C GLN A 18 -0.29 -1.75 4.58
N GLU A 19 -1.54 -2.06 4.26
CA GLU A 19 -2.11 -3.38 4.51
C GLU A 19 -1.46 -4.45 3.63
N GLY A 20 -1.21 -4.14 2.35
CA GLY A 20 -0.44 -5.02 1.47
C GLY A 20 0.97 -5.29 1.98
N VAL A 21 1.67 -4.25 2.49
CA VAL A 21 2.99 -4.39 3.12
C VAL A 21 2.91 -5.27 4.37
N ARG A 22 1.90 -5.08 5.22
CA ARG A 22 1.70 -5.89 6.44
C ARG A 22 1.60 -7.37 6.12
N ILE A 23 0.78 -7.75 5.14
CA ILE A 23 0.62 -9.15 4.75
C ILE A 23 1.88 -9.68 4.06
N ALA A 24 2.46 -8.93 3.11
CA ALA A 24 3.64 -9.35 2.36
C ALA A 24 4.92 -9.45 3.22
N ARG A 25 4.93 -8.85 4.42
CA ARG A 25 6.05 -8.95 5.37
C ARG A 25 6.06 -10.23 6.19
N SER A 26 4.93 -10.95 6.26
CA SER A 26 4.90 -12.27 6.92
C SER A 26 5.82 -13.25 6.18
N GLN A 27 6.57 -14.07 6.93
CA GLN A 27 7.69 -14.86 6.40
C GLN A 27 7.31 -15.76 5.20
N ASP A 28 6.10 -16.29 5.20
CA ASP A 28 5.60 -17.24 4.20
C ASP A 28 4.62 -16.63 3.19
N ALA A 29 4.29 -15.32 3.27
CA ALA A 29 3.35 -14.74 2.32
C ALA A 29 4.02 -14.51 0.95
N PRO A 30 3.42 -15.04 -0.13
CA PRO A 30 3.84 -14.67 -1.48
C PRO A 30 3.51 -13.20 -1.73
N LEU A 31 4.36 -12.52 -2.52
CA LEU A 31 4.15 -11.12 -2.93
C LEU A 31 2.75 -10.90 -3.57
N ARG A 32 2.22 -11.94 -4.23
CA ARG A 32 0.87 -11.95 -4.79
C ARG A 32 -0.22 -11.81 -3.71
N SER A 33 -0.05 -12.39 -2.51
CA SER A 33 -1.01 -12.22 -1.41
C SER A 33 -1.05 -10.77 -0.93
N GLY A 34 0.09 -10.09 -0.82
CA GLY A 34 0.13 -8.67 -0.51
C GLY A 34 -0.58 -7.82 -1.56
N ALA A 35 -0.39 -8.15 -2.84
CA ALA A 35 -1.07 -7.47 -3.95
C ALA A 35 -2.59 -7.67 -3.87
N SER A 36 -3.05 -8.91 -3.68
CA SER A 36 -4.48 -9.22 -3.56
C SER A 36 -5.13 -8.62 -2.32
N THR A 37 -4.42 -8.49 -1.20
CA THR A 37 -4.97 -7.83 -0.01
C THR A 37 -5.09 -6.32 -0.23
N ALA A 38 -4.04 -5.67 -0.75
CA ALA A 38 -4.09 -4.24 -1.04
C ALA A 38 -5.15 -3.90 -2.09
N ASP A 39 -5.30 -4.75 -3.11
CA ASP A 39 -6.36 -4.63 -4.12
C ASP A 39 -7.75 -4.73 -3.49
N ARG A 40 -8.01 -5.80 -2.73
CA ARG A 40 -9.29 -5.95 -2.03
C ARG A 40 -9.59 -4.80 -1.08
N PHE A 41 -8.61 -4.34 -0.31
CA PHE A 41 -8.81 -3.20 0.59
C PHE A 41 -9.15 -1.93 -0.18
N ALA A 42 -8.43 -1.66 -1.28
CA ALA A 42 -8.70 -0.51 -2.13
C ALA A 42 -10.08 -0.60 -2.81
N THR A 43 -10.53 -1.79 -3.23
CA THR A 43 -11.87 -1.98 -3.80
C THR A 43 -12.97 -1.85 -2.74
N ASP A 44 -12.81 -2.46 -1.58
CA ASP A 44 -13.83 -2.48 -0.52
C ASP A 44 -14.01 -1.08 0.11
N VAL A 45 -12.91 -0.39 0.39
CA VAL A 45 -12.93 0.94 1.03
C VAL A 45 -13.09 2.07 0.01
N GLY A 46 -12.70 1.82 -1.24
CA GLY A 46 -12.72 2.79 -2.34
C GLY A 46 -13.88 2.62 -3.32
N ASP A 47 -14.85 1.75 -3.06
CA ASP A 47 -16.02 1.58 -3.92
C ASP A 47 -16.72 2.92 -4.18
N GLY A 48 -16.90 3.27 -5.45
CA GLY A 48 -17.43 4.57 -5.90
C GLY A 48 -16.48 5.78 -5.78
N LEU A 49 -15.27 5.61 -5.24
CA LEU A 49 -14.24 6.66 -5.05
C LEU A 49 -12.94 6.41 -5.82
N LEU A 50 -12.61 5.15 -6.09
CA LEU A 50 -11.41 4.72 -6.79
C LEU A 50 -11.81 3.90 -8.02
N ASP A 51 -11.31 4.29 -9.18
CA ASP A 51 -11.48 3.62 -10.48
C ASP A 51 -10.11 3.20 -11.04
N ASP A 52 -10.05 2.16 -11.88
CA ASP A 52 -8.80 1.54 -12.39
C ASP A 52 -7.74 1.34 -11.28
N VAL A 53 -8.12 0.67 -10.18
CA VAL A 53 -7.17 0.35 -9.11
C VAL A 53 -6.08 -0.59 -9.64
N ARG A 54 -4.83 -0.18 -9.47
CA ARG A 54 -3.62 -0.91 -9.87
C ARG A 54 -2.72 -1.08 -8.67
N VAL A 55 -2.47 -2.33 -8.30
CA VAL A 55 -1.54 -2.67 -7.22
C VAL A 55 -0.29 -3.35 -7.77
N SER A 56 0.87 -2.88 -7.35
CA SER A 56 2.17 -3.46 -7.67
C SER A 56 2.94 -3.75 -6.38
N VAL A 57 3.39 -5.00 -6.23
CA VAL A 57 4.21 -5.41 -5.08
C VAL A 57 5.56 -5.87 -5.59
N ARG A 58 6.64 -5.35 -4.99
CA ARG A 58 8.01 -5.66 -5.38
C ARG A 58 8.86 -5.84 -4.12
N ALA A 59 9.76 -6.82 -4.16
CA ALA A 59 10.80 -6.94 -3.15
C ALA A 59 12.03 -6.14 -3.60
N VAL A 60 12.51 -5.24 -2.75
CA VAL A 60 13.67 -4.38 -2.99
C VAL A 60 14.72 -4.72 -1.93
N GLY A 61 15.64 -5.63 -2.26
CA GLY A 61 16.60 -6.17 -1.29
C GLY A 61 15.90 -6.94 -0.18
N THR A 62 15.97 -6.43 1.06
CA THR A 62 15.29 -6.99 2.25
C THR A 62 13.92 -6.37 2.53
N ASP A 63 13.53 -5.36 1.77
CA ASP A 63 12.30 -4.61 1.96
C ASP A 63 11.22 -5.04 0.97
N ILE A 64 9.97 -4.93 1.40
CA ILE A 64 8.82 -5.01 0.49
C ILE A 64 8.32 -3.60 0.22
N GLU A 65 8.11 -3.32 -1.05
CA GLU A 65 7.41 -2.14 -1.53
C GLU A 65 6.06 -2.55 -2.11
N VAL A 66 5.00 -1.87 -1.68
CA VAL A 66 3.68 -1.95 -2.28
C VAL A 66 3.32 -0.57 -2.80
N GLN A 67 3.00 -0.49 -4.09
CA GLN A 67 2.51 0.70 -4.74
C GLN A 67 1.06 0.49 -5.17
N VAL A 68 0.20 1.44 -4.84
CA VAL A 68 -1.22 1.48 -5.20
C VAL A 68 -1.47 2.75 -6.00
N SER A 69 -1.96 2.57 -7.22
CA SER A 69 -2.39 3.66 -8.09
C SER A 69 -3.87 3.51 -8.39
N ALA A 70 -4.59 4.62 -8.50
CA ALA A 70 -6.00 4.62 -8.87
C ALA A 70 -6.39 5.98 -9.46
N THR A 71 -7.50 6.00 -10.17
CA THR A 71 -8.12 7.21 -10.71
C THR A 71 -9.30 7.60 -9.82
N VAL A 72 -9.45 8.89 -9.55
CA VAL A 72 -10.59 9.43 -8.79
C VAL A 72 -11.63 9.89 -9.81
N PRO A 73 -12.88 9.39 -9.73
CA PRO A 73 -13.94 9.84 -10.59
C PRO A 73 -14.17 11.33 -10.35
N SER A 74 -14.04 12.12 -11.41
CA SER A 74 -14.15 13.55 -11.32
C SER A 74 -15.58 13.98 -11.58
N LEU A 75 -16.05 14.89 -10.73
CA LEU A 75 -17.33 15.57 -10.91
C LEU A 75 -17.21 16.74 -11.92
N VAL A 76 -16.00 17.05 -12.39
CA VAL A 76 -15.78 18.02 -13.48
C VAL A 76 -15.58 17.26 -14.80
N PRO A 77 -16.46 17.43 -15.79
CA PRO A 77 -16.28 16.81 -17.09
C PRO A 77 -14.97 17.27 -17.73
N GLY A 78 -14.13 16.31 -18.14
CA GLY A 78 -12.85 16.55 -18.81
C GLY A 78 -11.62 16.62 -17.90
N LEU A 79 -11.76 16.48 -16.58
CA LEU A 79 -10.63 16.44 -15.65
C LEU A 79 -10.57 15.05 -15.00
N SER A 80 -9.44 14.35 -15.09
CA SER A 80 -9.23 13.06 -14.41
C SER A 80 -8.08 13.20 -13.43
N LEU A 81 -8.34 12.93 -12.15
CA LEU A 81 -7.34 13.02 -11.08
C LEU A 81 -6.85 11.63 -10.74
N SER A 82 -5.54 11.41 -10.80
CA SER A 82 -4.93 10.15 -10.40
C SER A 82 -4.26 10.27 -9.04
N VAL A 83 -4.37 9.22 -8.23
CA VAL A 83 -3.63 9.05 -6.98
C VAL A 83 -2.65 7.90 -7.14
N GLN A 84 -1.43 8.11 -6.65
CA GLN A 84 -0.40 7.08 -6.59
C GLN A 84 0.25 7.17 -5.22
N GLN A 85 0.15 6.10 -4.43
CA GLN A 85 0.76 6.00 -3.11
C GLN A 85 1.60 4.75 -3.00
N GLN A 86 2.62 4.82 -2.16
CA GLN A 86 3.55 3.72 -1.95
C GLN A 86 3.84 3.56 -0.47
N ALA A 87 3.89 2.31 -0.02
CA ALA A 87 4.30 1.93 1.32
C ALA A 87 5.48 0.97 1.21
N ARG A 88 6.43 1.10 2.13
CA ARG A 88 7.64 0.26 2.20
C ARG A 88 7.83 -0.28 3.60
N GLY A 89 8.40 -1.47 3.70
CA GLY A 89 8.70 -2.06 5.00
C GLY A 89 9.63 -3.27 4.97
N PRO A 90 10.55 -3.41 5.95
CA PRO A 90 11.48 -4.54 6.00
C PRO A 90 10.78 -5.90 6.26
N ARG A 91 11.04 -6.93 5.45
CA ARG A 91 10.50 -8.29 5.74
C ARG A 91 10.87 -8.71 7.16
N GLU A 92 9.97 -9.40 7.87
CA GLU A 92 10.23 -9.86 9.24
C GLU A 92 11.33 -10.93 9.27
N ARG A 93 12.59 -10.50 9.23
CA ARG A 93 13.62 -11.09 10.07
C ARG A 93 13.56 -10.32 11.38
N PHE A 94 13.20 -10.99 12.47
CA PHE A 94 13.64 -10.58 13.79
C PHE A 94 15.17 -10.54 13.75
N THR A 95 15.75 -9.39 13.44
CA THR A 95 17.00 -9.07 14.11
C THR A 95 16.55 -8.65 15.51
N THR A 96 16.61 -9.59 16.45
CA THR A 96 16.72 -9.22 17.87
C THR A 96 17.69 -8.06 17.93
N PRO A 97 17.36 -6.92 18.59
CA PRO A 97 18.37 -5.91 18.85
C PRO A 97 19.57 -6.64 19.45
N GLN A 98 20.67 -6.62 18.71
CA GLN A 98 21.88 -7.34 19.06
C GLN A 98 22.28 -6.81 20.43
N HIS A 99 22.10 -7.65 21.46
CA HIS A 99 22.57 -7.37 22.81
C HIS A 99 24.06 -7.04 22.70
N PRO A 100 24.50 -5.79 23.00
CA PRO A 100 25.90 -5.59 23.24
C PRO A 100 26.19 -6.32 24.55
N GLY A 101 26.74 -7.51 24.41
CA GLY A 101 27.38 -8.19 25.51
C GLY A 101 28.55 -7.34 25.94
N GLU A 102 28.44 -6.75 27.11
CA GLU A 102 29.60 -6.32 27.89
C GLU A 102 29.66 -7.25 29.11
N ARG A 103 30.47 -8.31 28.96
CA ARG A 103 31.19 -8.96 30.06
C ARG A 103 32.57 -8.28 30.16
N PRO A 104 33.35 -8.42 31.25
CA PRO A 104 33.09 -9.00 32.56
C PRO A 104 33.16 -8.00 33.73
#